data_AF-A0A7C0ZGR2-F1
#
_entry.id   AF-A0A7C0ZGR2-F1
#
_cell.length_a   1.000
_cell.length_b   1.000
_cell.length_c   1.000
_cell.angle_alpha   90.00
_cell.angle_beta   90.00
_cell.angle_gamma   90.00
#
_symmetry.space_group_name_H-M   'P 1'
#
loop_
_entity.id
_entity.type
_entity.pdbx_description
1 polymer ?
#
loop_
_entity_poly.entity_id
_entity_poly.type
_entity_poly.pdbx_seq_one_letter_code
_entity_poly.pdbx_strand_id
1 'polypeptide(L)'
;MSAMGLQFHVESLEAGESLIQAGLLRLENAALVLVWMGEEPKLGSLCVSLPGGRSTMVLGDRFEVLARVVCERVSHVLGCLALVSI
;
A
#
# COMPACT_ATOMS: atom_id res chain seq x y z
N MET A 1 -16.63 11.10 -23.59
CA MET A 1 -15.51 11.17 -22.62
C MET A 1 -15.74 10.05 -21.63
N SER A 2 -15.02 8.93 -21.77
CA SER A 2 -15.19 7.80 -20.85
C SER A 2 -14.57 8.19 -19.52
N ALA A 3 -15.33 8.15 -18.42
CA ALA A 3 -14.72 8.16 -17.10
C ALA A 3 -13.83 6.92 -17.02
N MET A 4 -12.51 7.09 -17.01
CA MET A 4 -11.62 5.99 -16.66
C MET A 4 -11.97 5.59 -15.23
N GLY A 5 -12.67 4.47 -15.08
CA GLY A 5 -13.03 3.92 -13.79
C GLY A 5 -11.77 3.63 -12.96
N LEU A 6 -11.91 3.72 -11.64
CA LEU A 6 -10.89 3.30 -10.68
C LEU A 6 -10.45 1.85 -10.97
N GLN A 7 -9.17 1.65 -11.28
CA GLN A 7 -8.60 0.33 -11.56
C GLN A 7 -7.78 -0.15 -10.36
N PHE A 8 -8.18 -1.29 -9.81
CA PHE A 8 -7.46 -1.98 -8.75
C PHE A 8 -6.69 -3.15 -9.34
N HIS A 9 -5.37 -3.11 -9.22
CA HIS A 9 -4.48 -4.17 -9.69
C HIS A 9 -4.02 -5.01 -8.51
N VAL A 10 -4.06 -6.33 -8.64
CA VAL A 10 -3.57 -7.26 -7.61
C VAL A 10 -2.49 -8.15 -8.22
N GLU A 11 -1.36 -8.22 -7.53
CA GLU A 11 -0.24 -9.09 -7.83
C GLU A 11 -0.02 -10.06 -6.67
N SER A 12 0.50 -11.25 -6.96
CA SER A 12 0.82 -12.26 -5.96
C SER A 12 2.26 -12.75 -6.08
N LEU A 13 2.83 -13.12 -4.94
CA LEU A 13 4.19 -13.64 -4.81
C LEU A 13 4.17 -14.83 -3.83
N GLU A 14 4.68 -15.98 -4.29
CA GLU A 14 4.94 -17.11 -3.41
C GLU A 14 6.29 -16.92 -2.69
N ALA A 15 6.27 -17.01 -1.36
CA ALA A 15 7.44 -16.87 -0.50
C ALA A 15 7.50 -18.07 0.46
N GLY A 16 8.17 -19.14 0.03
CA GLY A 16 8.16 -20.42 0.75
C GLY A 16 6.78 -21.04 0.73
N GLU A 17 6.19 -21.30 1.90
CA GLU A 17 4.83 -21.82 2.05
C GLU A 17 3.76 -20.71 2.13
N SER A 18 4.18 -19.44 2.07
CA SER A 18 3.28 -18.29 2.21
C SER A 18 2.96 -17.65 0.86
N LEU A 19 1.69 -17.32 0.64
CA LEU A 19 1.24 -16.46 -0.46
C LEU A 19 1.18 -15.02 0.04
N ILE A 20 1.96 -14.13 -0.56
CA ILE A 20 1.90 -12.69 -0.32
C ILE A 20 1.13 -12.06 -1.49
N GLN A 21 0.17 -11.22 -1.19
CA GLN A 21 -0.60 -10.49 -2.18
C GLN A 21 -0.45 -8.99 -1.97
N ALA A 22 -0.42 -8.24 -3.07
CA ALA A 22 -0.33 -6.80 -3.07
C ALA A 22 -1.35 -6.20 -4.05
N GLY A 23 -2.22 -5.35 -3.52
CA GLY A 23 -3.20 -4.59 -4.28
C GLY A 23 -2.78 -3.13 -4.42
N LEU A 24 -2.91 -2.56 -5.61
CA LEU A 24 -2.64 -1.15 -5.91
C LEU A 24 -3.86 -0.51 -6.57
N LEU A 25 -4.36 0.55 -5.94
CA LEU A 25 -5.28 1.51 -6.53
C LEU A 25 -4.52 2.80 -6.79
N ARG A 26 -4.47 3.25 -8.06
CA ARG A 26 -3.82 4.52 -8.39
C ARG A 26 -4.85 5.59 -8.76
N LEU A 27 -4.73 6.73 -8.08
CA LEU A 27 -5.40 7.99 -8.40
C LEU A 27 -4.37 8.92 -9.07
N GLU A 28 -4.83 10.07 -9.58
CA GLU A 28 -3.94 11.08 -10.17
C GLU A 28 -2.94 11.64 -9.14
N ASN A 29 -3.37 11.81 -7.90
CA ASN A 29 -2.60 12.42 -6.81
C ASN A 29 -2.34 11.51 -5.61
N ALA A 30 -2.74 10.23 -5.68
CA ALA A 30 -2.59 9.30 -4.58
C ALA A 30 -2.46 7.83 -5.04
N ALA A 31 -1.93 7.00 -4.16
CA ALA A 31 -1.89 5.56 -4.30
C ALA A 31 -2.37 4.90 -3.01
N LEU A 32 -3.25 3.91 -3.14
CA LEU A 32 -3.62 3.03 -2.03
C LEU A 32 -3.00 1.67 -2.30
N VAL A 33 -2.17 1.21 -1.37
CA VAL A 33 -1.50 -0.09 -1.44
C VAL A 33 -1.98 -0.93 -0.27
N LEU A 34 -2.43 -2.15 -0.56
CA LEU A 34 -2.80 -3.15 0.43
C LEU A 34 -1.85 -4.33 0.27
N VAL A 35 -1.19 -4.76 1.34
CA VAL A 35 -0.36 -5.95 1.36
C VAL A 35 -0.94 -6.91 2.39
N TRP A 36 -1.11 -8.17 2.02
CA TRP A 36 -1.63 -9.19 2.94
C TRP A 36 -1.03 -10.56 2.64
N MET A 37 -1.18 -11.47 3.61
CA MET A 37 -0.78 -12.87 3.48
C MET A 37 -2.01 -13.77 3.41
N GLY A 38 -1.96 -14.78 2.55
CA GLY A 38 -3.05 -15.70 2.27
C GLY A 38 -4.01 -15.15 1.21
N GLU A 39 -5.16 -15.82 1.05
CA GLU A 39 -6.14 -15.51 0.00
C GLU A 39 -7.00 -14.29 0.32
N GLU A 40 -7.25 -14.04 1.60
CA GLU A 40 -8.21 -13.02 2.06
C GLU A 40 -7.48 -11.79 2.62
N PRO A 41 -7.78 -10.58 2.12
CA PRO A 41 -7.16 -9.35 2.61
C PRO A 41 -7.58 -9.04 4.04
N LYS A 42 -6.60 -8.62 4.86
CA LYS A 42 -6.82 -8.14 6.23
C LYS A 42 -6.10 -6.82 6.43
N LEU A 43 -6.78 -5.85 7.04
CA LEU A 43 -6.16 -4.61 7.50
C LEU A 43 -5.34 -4.91 8.76
N GLY A 44 -4.02 -4.85 8.66
CA GLY A 44 -3.10 -4.97 9.79
C GLY A 44 -2.82 -3.61 10.41
N SER A 45 -1.96 -2.85 9.74
CA SER A 45 -1.62 -1.45 10.00
C SER A 45 -2.04 -0.56 8.83
N LEU A 46 -2.11 0.75 9.05
CA LEU A 46 -2.34 1.73 8.02
C LEU A 46 -1.36 2.89 8.20
N CYS A 47 -0.61 3.19 7.16
CA CYS A 47 0.42 4.23 7.13
C CYS A 47 0.13 5.21 6.00
N VAL A 48 0.39 6.50 6.21
CA VAL A 48 0.29 7.54 5.19
C VAL A 48 1.62 8.27 5.02
N SER A 49 1.98 8.62 3.79
CA SER A 49 3.20 9.36 3.48
C SER A 49 2.98 10.34 2.32
N LEU A 50 3.65 11.49 2.41
CA LEU A 50 3.75 12.48 1.34
C LEU A 50 5.13 12.35 0.66
N PRO A 51 5.24 12.67 -0.64
CA PRO A 51 6.53 12.67 -1.33
C PRO A 51 7.54 13.59 -0.64
N GLY A 52 8.70 13.04 -0.25
CA GLY A 52 9.75 13.78 0.47
C GLY A 52 9.44 14.10 1.94
N GLY A 53 8.28 13.67 2.45
CA GLY A 53 7.89 13.79 3.85
C GLY A 53 8.21 12.54 4.67
N ARG A 54 7.94 12.62 5.98
CA ARG A 54 7.95 11.45 6.87
C ARG A 54 6.60 10.75 6.85
N SER A 55 6.61 9.44 7.00
CA SER A 55 5.39 8.66 7.20
C SER A 55 4.75 8.90 8.56
N THR A 56 3.44 8.67 8.62
CA THR A 56 2.64 8.68 9.85
C THR A 56 1.80 7.40 9.90
N MET A 57 1.83 6.71 11.04
CA MET A 57 0.90 5.61 11.31
C MET A 57 -0.47 6.19 11.63
N VAL A 58 -1.48 5.72 10.91
CA VAL A 58 -2.88 6.12 11.07
C VAL A 58 -3.61 5.13 11.98
N LEU A 59 -3.36 3.83 11.80
CA LEU A 59 -3.98 2.75 12.58
C LEU A 59 -3.01 1.59 12.76
N GLY A 60 -3.03 0.98 13.95
CA GLY A 60 -2.26 -0.21 14.28
C GLY A 60 -0.74 0.04 14.38
N ASP A 61 -0.07 -0.88 15.06
CA ASP A 61 1.39 -0.91 15.26
C ASP A 61 2.03 -2.19 14.69
N ARG A 62 1.22 -3.15 14.23
CA ARG A 62 1.68 -4.36 13.56
C ARG A 62 2.50 -3.99 12.33
N PHE A 63 3.71 -4.53 12.24
CA PHE A 63 4.63 -4.25 11.15
C PHE A 63 4.95 -2.75 10.97
N GLU A 64 4.86 -1.91 12.02
CA GLU A 64 5.04 -0.45 11.92
C GLU A 64 6.27 -0.05 11.10
N VAL A 65 7.43 -0.64 11.39
CA VAL A 65 8.68 -0.33 10.69
C VAL A 65 8.56 -0.62 9.20
N LEU A 66 8.00 -1.79 8.84
CA LEU A 66 7.81 -2.18 7.44
C LEU A 66 6.78 -1.27 6.75
N ALA A 67 5.65 -0.99 7.41
CA ALA A 67 4.61 -0.12 6.90
C ALA A 67 5.15 1.28 6.58
N ARG A 68 5.94 1.86 7.48
CA ARG A 68 6.61 3.15 7.27
C ARG A 68 7.56 3.13 6.08
N VAL A 69 8.46 2.14 6.04
CA VAL A 69 9.45 2.02 4.95
C VAL A 69 8.77 1.87 3.59
N VAL A 70 7.76 0.98 3.49
CA VAL A 70 7.02 0.77 2.25
C VAL A 70 6.23 2.03 1.87
N CYS A 71 5.55 2.66 2.83
CA CYS A 71 4.75 3.86 2.58
C CYS A 71 5.59 5.04 2.06
N GLU A 72 6.74 5.31 2.69
CA GLU A 72 7.68 6.35 2.23
C GLU A 72 8.26 6.02 0.86
N ARG A 73 8.56 4.74 0.61
CA ARG A 73 9.07 4.32 -0.70
C ARG A 73 8.03 4.49 -1.80
N VAL A 74 6.78 4.10 -1.54
CA VAL A 74 5.68 4.23 -2.51
C VAL A 74 5.42 5.70 -2.82
N SER A 75 5.29 6.56 -1.79
CA SER A 75 5.05 8.00 -2.02
C SER A 75 6.19 8.66 -2.79
N HIS A 76 7.44 8.29 -2.48
CA HIS A 76 8.62 8.81 -3.17
C HIS A 76 8.69 8.35 -4.64
N VAL A 77 8.48 7.06 -4.91
CA VAL A 77 8.57 6.50 -6.27
C VAL A 77 7.42 6.98 -7.16
N LEU A 78 6.20 7.05 -6.61
CA LEU A 78 5.03 7.46 -7.39
C LEU A 78 4.86 8.99 -7.45
N GLY A 79 5.62 9.74 -6.64
CA GLY A 79 5.55 11.20 -6.59
C GLY A 79 4.21 11.72 -6.10
N CYS A 80 3.44 10.91 -5.36
CA CYS A 80 2.11 11.23 -4.89
C CYS A 80 1.86 10.77 -3.45
N LEU A 81 0.71 11.11 -2.87
CA LEU A 81 0.35 10.66 -1.53
C LEU A 81 0.20 9.13 -1.53
N ALA A 82 0.80 8.45 -0.55
CA ALA A 82 0.62 7.00 -0.39
C ALA A 82 -0.17 6.70 0.88
N LEU A 83 -1.20 5.87 0.77
CA LEU A 83 -1.75 5.11 1.90
C LEU A 83 -1.35 3.65 1.72
N VAL A 84 -0.70 3.08 2.73
CA VAL A 84 -0.24 1.68 2.69
C VAL A 84 -0.79 0.94 3.89
N SER A 85 -1.45 -0.18 3.64
CA SER A 85 -1.80 -1.15 4.67
C SER A 85 -0.98 -2.42 4.50
N ILE A 86 -0.48 -2.95 5.63
CA ILE A 86 0.26 -4.21 5.74
C ILE A 86 -0.28 -4.95 6.96
#